data_AF-A0A834I8Q8-F1
#
_entry.id   AF-A0A834I8Q8-F1
#
_cell.length_a   1.000
_cell.length_b   1.000
_cell.length_c   1.000
_cell.angle_alpha   90.00
_cell.angle_beta   90.00
_cell.angle_gamma   90.00
#
_symmetry.space_group_name_H-M   'P 1'
#
loop_
_entity.id
_entity.type
_entity.pdbx_description
1 polymer ?
#
loop_
_entity_poly.entity_id
_entity_poly.type
_entity_poly.pdbx_seq_one_letter_code
_entity_poly.pdbx_strand_id
1 'polypeptide(L)'
;MYLATRDLVVSQGRIDRLTGVLLIDPEFIDNRKVYGQITLTFRYGREDEEVMGLKFCNEAVMCLTQLYPPPQGQPIFTTPLQ
;
A
#
# COMPACT_ATOMS: atom_id res chain seq x y z
N MET A 1 0.49 10.02 3.42
CA MET A 1 0.48 9.29 2.13
C MET A 1 -0.58 9.91 1.26
N TYR A 2 -0.26 10.19 0.01
CA TYR A 2 -1.18 10.76 -0.95
C TYR A 2 -1.32 9.79 -2.13
N LEU A 3 -2.55 9.50 -2.53
CA LEU A 3 -2.86 8.65 -3.68
C LEU A 3 -3.57 9.52 -4.72
N ALA A 4 -3.24 9.29 -6.00
CA ALA A 4 -3.92 9.97 -7.11
C ALA A 4 -5.39 9.53 -7.23
N THR A 5 -5.65 8.24 -7.06
CA THR A 5 -6.98 7.63 -7.09
C THR A 5 -7.07 6.53 -6.03
N ARG A 6 -8.28 6.27 -5.53
CA ARG A 6 -8.60 5.12 -4.67
C ARG A 6 -9.26 3.98 -5.44
N ASP A 7 -9.84 4.29 -6.59
CA ASP A 7 -10.46 3.31 -7.46
C ASP A 7 -9.42 2.80 -8.45
N LEU A 8 -9.30 1.47 -8.53
CA LEU A 8 -8.47 0.77 -9.50
C LEU A 8 -9.39 -0.05 -10.39
N VAL A 9 -9.42 0.27 -11.69
CA VAL A 9 -10.25 -0.43 -12.65
C VAL A 9 -9.46 -1.59 -13.26
N VAL A 10 -10.13 -2.73 -13.40
CA VAL A 10 -9.61 -3.87 -14.16
C VAL A 10 -10.30 -3.91 -15.51
N SER A 11 -9.53 -3.81 -16.59
CA SER A 11 -10.02 -3.88 -17.96
C SER A 11 -9.12 -4.75 -18.82
N GLN A 12 -9.71 -5.65 -19.60
CA GLN A 12 -9.00 -6.51 -20.56
C GLN A 12 -7.79 -7.25 -19.95
N GLY A 13 -7.92 -7.73 -18.70
CA GLY A 13 -6.85 -8.44 -18.00
C GLY A 13 -5.70 -7.58 -17.49
N ARG A 14 -5.85 -6.24 -17.51
CA ARG A 14 -4.91 -5.29 -16.89
C ARG A 14 -5.60 -4.52 -15.77
N ILE A 15 -4.82 -4.14 -14.76
CA ILE A 15 -5.27 -3.29 -13.64
C ILE A 15 -4.60 -1.92 -13.73
N ASP A 16 -5.33 -0.89 -13.33
CA ASP A 16 -4.77 0.46 -13.16
C ASP A 16 -3.57 0.46 -12.20
N ARG A 17 -2.61 1.35 -12.48
CA ARG A 17 -1.43 1.52 -11.63
C ARG A 17 -1.80 2.32 -10.39
N LEU A 18 -1.59 1.74 -9.21
CA LEU A 18 -1.63 2.49 -7.94
C LEU A 18 -0.48 3.49 -7.90
N THR A 19 -0.81 4.77 -7.92
CA THR A 19 0.15 5.88 -7.95
C THR A 19 -0.05 6.78 -6.74
N GLY A 20 1.04 7.15 -6.08
CA GLY A 20 1.01 8.02 -4.92
C GLY A 20 2.39 8.46 -4.46
N VAL A 21 2.40 9.38 -3.49
CA VAL A 21 3.62 9.94 -2.90
C VAL A 21 3.56 9.90 -1.37
N LEU A 22 4.73 9.88 -0.76
CA LEU A 22 4.91 9.94 0.69
C LEU A 22 5.66 11.22 1.04
N LEU A 23 5.06 12.01 1.92
CA LEU A 23 5.76 13.08 2.61
C LEU A 23 6.40 12.47 3.85
N ILE A 24 7.72 12.58 3.96
CA ILE A 24 8.50 12.06 5.08
C ILE A 24 9.16 13.24 5.76
N ASP A 25 8.91 13.37 7.05
CA ASP A 25 9.61 14.32 7.91
C ASP A 25 10.98 13.73 8.33
N PRO A 26 12.11 14.31 7.90
CA PRO A 26 13.44 13.80 8.22
C PRO A 26 13.77 13.88 9.72
N GLU A 27 13.19 14.81 10.47
CA GLU A 27 13.44 14.94 11.92
C GLU A 27 12.79 13.80 12.70
N PHE A 28 11.64 13.32 12.22
CA PHE A 28 10.92 12.19 12.82
C PHE A 28 11.51 10.82 12.42
N ILE A 29 12.11 10.73 11.24
CA ILE A 29 12.45 9.43 10.64
C ILE A 29 13.65 8.76 11.32
N ASP A 30 14.47 9.45 12.10
CA ASP A 30 15.54 8.95 12.99
C ASP A 30 16.13 7.56 12.62
N ASN A 31 16.77 7.47 11.44
CA ASN A 31 17.38 6.24 10.89
C ASN A 31 16.43 5.02 10.69
N ARG A 32 15.12 5.24 10.71
CA ARG A 32 14.09 4.23 10.45
C ARG A 32 13.82 4.10 8.96
N LYS A 33 13.32 2.92 8.61
CA LYS A 33 12.92 2.57 7.26
C LYS A 33 11.40 2.68 7.12
N VAL A 34 10.94 3.22 6.01
CA VAL A 34 9.52 3.26 5.67
C VAL A 34 9.23 2.18 4.64
N TYR A 35 8.21 1.38 4.89
CA TYR A 35 7.75 0.33 3.98
C TYR A 35 6.33 0.63 3.53
N GLY A 36 6.03 0.33 2.27
CA GLY A 36 4.68 0.25 1.75
C GLY A 36 4.27 -1.20 1.55
N GLN A 37 3.03 -1.52 1.91
CA GLN A 37 2.46 -2.85 1.73
C GLN A 37 1.10 -2.75 1.04
N ILE A 38 0.86 -3.63 0.07
CA ILE A 38 -0.46 -3.87 -0.50
C ILE A 38 -0.92 -5.23 0.00
N THR A 39 -2.01 -5.24 0.77
CA THR A 39 -2.62 -6.45 1.31
C THR A 39 -4.02 -6.60 0.76
N LEU A 40 -4.31 -7.81 0.28
CA LEU A 40 -5.65 -8.23 -0.05
C LEU A 40 -6.24 -8.95 1.17
N THR A 41 -7.38 -8.49 1.66
CA THR A 41 -8.06 -9.07 2.83
C THR A 41 -9.37 -9.70 2.38
N PHE A 42 -9.48 -11.02 2.51
CA PHE A 42 -10.70 -11.79 2.27
C PHE A 42 -11.47 -11.90 3.58
N ARG A 43 -12.52 -11.08 3.76
CA ARG A 43 -13.40 -11.14 4.94
C ARG A 43 -14.52 -12.16 4.72
N TYR A 44 -14.80 -12.94 5.75
CA TYR A 44 -15.85 -13.95 5.82
C TYR A 44 -16.79 -13.61 6.99
N GLY A 45 -18.05 -14.06 6.94
CA GLY A 45 -19.04 -13.74 7.96
C GLY A 45 -19.58 -12.31 7.86
N ARG A 46 -20.39 -11.89 8.84
CA ARG A 46 -20.88 -10.49 8.89
C ARG A 46 -20.00 -9.61 9.76
N GLU A 47 -19.97 -8.30 9.48
CA GLU A 47 -19.19 -7.33 10.27
C GLU A 47 -19.60 -7.31 11.75
N ASP A 48 -20.86 -7.60 12.07
CA ASP A 48 -21.41 -7.68 13.42
C ASP A 48 -21.10 -9.01 14.16
N GLU A 49 -20.59 -10.02 13.44
CA GLU A 49 -20.18 -11.31 14.02
C GLU A 49 -18.69 -11.33 14.43
N GLU A 50 -17.89 -10.33 14.01
CA GLU A 50 -16.53 -10.12 14.52
C GLU A 50 -16.57 -9.57 15.96
N VAL A 51 -16.83 -10.46 16.92
CA VAL A 51 -16.83 -10.14 18.36
C VAL A 51 -15.74 -10.92 19.09
N MET A 52 -15.28 -10.36 20.22
CA MET A 52 -14.38 -11.00 21.19
C MET A 52 -12.98 -11.40 20.66
N GLY A 53 -12.48 -10.72 19.63
CA GLY A 53 -11.12 -10.93 19.12
C GLY A 53 -10.98 -12.05 18.08
N LEU A 54 -12.11 -12.60 17.61
CA LEU A 54 -12.13 -13.50 16.46
C LEU A 54 -12.06 -12.67 15.17
N LYS A 55 -11.03 -12.92 14.36
CA LYS A 55 -10.83 -12.29 13.05
C LYS A 55 -11.25 -13.28 11.97
N PHE A 56 -12.35 -13.00 11.28
CA PHE A 56 -12.85 -13.86 10.20
C PHE A 56 -12.34 -13.37 8.85
N CYS A 57 -11.03 -13.29 8.70
CA CYS A 57 -10.47 -12.96 7.40
C CYS A 57 -9.12 -13.63 7.15
N ASN A 58 -8.88 -13.93 5.87
CA ASN A 58 -7.56 -14.31 5.38
C ASN A 58 -6.90 -13.10 4.74
N GLU A 59 -5.62 -12.89 5.02
CA GLU A 59 -4.83 -11.82 4.42
C GLU A 59 -3.80 -12.42 3.46
N ALA A 60 -3.69 -11.83 2.28
CA ALA A 60 -2.64 -12.12 1.32
C ALA A 60 -1.83 -10.84 1.08
N VAL A 61 -0.54 -10.86 1.43
CA VAL A 61 0.38 -9.76 1.13
C VAL A 61 0.76 -9.86 -0.34
N MET A 62 0.23 -8.93 -1.15
CA MET A 62 0.46 -8.89 -2.58
C MET A 62 1.82 -8.27 -2.92
N CYS A 63 2.21 -7.23 -2.17
CA CYS A 63 3.47 -6.53 -2.36
C CYS A 63 3.93 -5.92 -1.03
N LEU A 64 5.24 -5.95 -0.78
CA LEU A 64 5.92 -5.25 0.31
C LEU A 64 7.21 -4.64 -0.24
N THR A 65 7.46 -3.36 -0.01
CA THR A 65 8.63 -2.66 -0.54
C THR A 65 9.11 -1.57 0.41
N GLN A 66 10.43 -1.39 0.52
CA GLN A 66 11.04 -0.27 1.24
C GLN A 66 10.95 1.00 0.38
N LEU A 67 10.29 2.02 0.90
CA LEU A 67 10.07 3.31 0.23
C LEU A 67 11.07 4.37 0.71
N TYR A 68 11.56 4.26 1.96
CA TYR A 68 12.62 5.11 2.49
C TYR A 68 13.60 4.31 3.38
N PRO A 69 14.91 4.56 3.30
CA PRO A 69 15.57 5.35 2.25
C PRO A 69 15.35 4.69 0.87
N PRO A 70 15.32 5.47 -0.23
CA PRO A 70 15.12 4.92 -1.57
C PRO A 70 16.20 3.86 -1.89
N PRO A 71 15.84 2.69 -2.46
CA PRO A 71 16.81 1.68 -2.84
C PRO A 71 17.82 2.23 -3.85
N GLN A 72 19.11 1.94 -3.67
CA GLN A 72 20.14 2.36 -4.61
C GLN A 72 19.92 1.70 -5.98
N GLY A 73 19.90 2.49 -7.05
CA GLY A 73 19.83 1.99 -8.43
C GLY A 73 18.42 1.70 -8.98
N GLN A 74 17.35 1.99 -8.25
CA GLN A 74 16.01 1.96 -8.82
C GLN A 74 15.69 3.29 -9.52
N PRO A 75 15.36 3.30 -10.83
CA PRO A 75 14.89 4.50 -11.48
C PRO A 75 13.56 4.92 -10.83
N ILE A 76 13.54 6.13 -10.28
CA ILE A 76 12.30 6.75 -9.80
C ILE A 76 11.48 7.08 -11.06
N PHE A 77 10.54 6.21 -11.40
CA PHE A 77 9.58 6.49 -12.46
C PHE A 77 8.63 7.58 -11.96
N THR A 78 8.93 8.83 -12.28
CA THR A 78 8.06 9.95 -11.97
C THR A 78 6.88 9.97 -12.94
N THR A 79 5.67 10.02 -12.38
CA THR A 79 4.48 10.35 -13.16
C THR A 79 4.28 11.87 -13.13
N PRO A 80 3.51 12.48 -14.06
CA PRO A 80 3.26 13.93 -14.04
C PRO A 80 2.60 14.47 -12.76
N LEU A 81 2.15 13.57 -11.89
CA LEU A 81 1.52 13.88 -10.60
C LEU A 81 2.58 14.07 -9.47
N GLN A 82 3.86 13.90 -9.78
CA GLN A 82 5.01 14.13 -8.90
C GLN A 82 5.76 15.42 -9.26
#